data_AF-A0A380KFA1-F1
#
_entry.id   AF-A0A380KFA1-F1
#
_cell.length_a   1.000
_cell.length_b   1.000
_cell.length_c   1.000
_cell.angle_alpha   90.00
_cell.angle_beta   90.00
_cell.angle_gamma   90.00
#
_symmetry.space_group_name_H-M   'P 1'
#
loop_
_entity.id
_entity.type
_entity.pdbx_description
1 polymer ?
#
loop_
_entity_poly.entity_id
_entity_poly.type
_entity_poly.pdbx_seq_one_letter_code
_entity_poly.pdbx_strand_id
1 'polypeptide(L)'
;MNKQDWLEYFEAVNGREATEAEIEQAQLAGEFEAEVVAEPSTVQEIAEESVVETTVVQAPAEKQVAAGNTQNTPQSQTDGASQFKAASSNFWNWLVDAWKNPTKEDDSQYNGLITLGITAALLGITVYTLANKLVNSISSAFGQSSSSNADLSVFLIGFVTFALFLFSLTLSSFISRRFIYQDESYTFMKSFAWFGRATALTAPLSLLIFLLVLMGSFQLAGFLLAVFFLLVGTALTYSLLPVGNKTQFDNYYRFLIAVVLSGVIVGIFFRIEYSILGNYIRQTPLGDLSQFFNPMSF
;
A
#
# COMPACT_ATOMS: atom_id res chain seq x y z
N MET A 1 31.00 13.02 8.40
CA MET A 1 32.13 13.46 7.55
C MET A 1 33.28 13.93 8.44
N ASN A 2 34.51 14.11 7.95
CA ASN A 2 35.56 14.70 8.81
C ASN A 2 35.30 16.22 8.97
N LYS A 3 35.89 16.85 10.00
CA LYS A 3 35.62 18.27 10.31
C LYS A 3 35.99 19.21 9.15
N GLN A 4 37.07 18.92 8.42
CA GLN A 4 37.56 19.77 7.34
C GLN A 4 36.60 19.76 6.14
N ASP A 5 36.12 18.56 5.76
CA ASP A 5 35.14 18.39 4.68
C ASP A 5 33.81 19.09 5.00
N TRP A 6 33.40 19.09 6.28
CA TRP A 6 32.19 19.79 6.72
C TRP A 6 32.35 21.31 6.64
N LEU A 7 33.50 21.85 7.02
CA LEU A 7 33.78 23.29 6.96
C LEU A 7 33.81 23.79 5.51
N GLU A 8 34.47 23.05 4.61
CA GLU A 8 34.49 23.37 3.18
C GLU A 8 33.09 23.31 2.57
N TYR A 9 32.27 22.33 2.96
CA TYR A 9 30.88 22.25 2.55
C TYR A 9 30.04 23.43 3.08
N PHE A 10 30.22 23.80 4.34
CA PHE A 10 29.52 24.93 4.94
C PHE A 10 29.87 26.24 4.23
N GLU A 11 31.15 26.46 3.93
CA GLU A 11 31.60 27.65 3.21
C GLU A 11 31.11 27.67 1.76
N ALA A 12 31.12 26.53 1.07
CA ALA A 12 30.60 26.42 -0.29
C ALA A 12 29.08 26.72 -0.37
N VAL A 13 28.32 26.35 0.66
CA VAL A 13 26.86 26.58 0.72
C VAL A 13 26.53 28.00 1.17
N ASN A 14 27.23 28.53 2.17
CA ASN A 14 26.88 29.79 2.82
C ASN A 14 27.75 30.99 2.37
N GLY A 15 28.81 30.75 1.62
CA GLY A 15 29.75 31.77 1.13
C GLY A 15 30.55 32.46 2.25
N ARG A 16 30.63 31.85 3.44
CA ARG A 16 31.40 32.34 4.60
C ARG A 16 31.88 31.17 5.45
N GLU A 17 32.93 31.40 6.24
CA GLU A 17 33.39 30.46 7.25
C GLU A 17 32.32 30.26 8.35
N ALA A 18 32.27 29.04 8.90
CA ALA A 18 31.40 28.68 10.00
C ALA A 18 31.85 29.38 11.30
N THR A 19 30.90 29.90 12.07
CA THR A 19 31.21 30.46 13.40
C THR A 19 31.39 29.34 14.43
N GLU A 20 32.13 29.59 15.51
CA GLU A 20 32.39 28.58 16.55
C GLU A 20 31.11 27.94 17.11
N ALA A 21 30.04 28.73 17.28
CA ALA A 21 28.75 28.23 17.72
C ALA A 21 28.07 27.26 16.73
N GLU A 22 28.28 27.46 15.42
CA GLU A 22 27.72 26.60 14.37
C GLU A 22 28.50 25.28 14.27
N ILE A 23 29.82 25.33 14.50
CA ILE A 23 30.69 24.15 14.55
C ILE A 23 30.31 23.26 15.75
N GLU A 24 30.06 23.85 16.93
CA GLU A 24 29.63 23.11 18.12
C GLU A 24 28.24 22.46 17.94
N GLN A 25 27.31 23.18 17.31
CA GLN A 25 25.96 22.65 17.03
C GLN A 25 26.00 21.47 16.07
N ALA A 26 26.83 21.55 15.02
CA ALA A 26 27.00 20.46 14.06
C ALA A 26 27.75 19.26 14.66
N GLN A 27 28.65 19.50 15.63
CA GLN A 27 29.28 18.43 16.41
C GLN A 27 28.27 17.71 17.32
N LEU A 28 27.38 18.46 18.00
CA LEU A 28 26.29 17.91 18.81
C LEU A 28 25.26 17.14 17.98
N ALA A 29 25.00 17.60 16.75
CA ALA A 29 24.12 16.93 15.80
C ALA A 29 24.78 15.71 15.13
N GLY A 30 26.07 15.48 15.36
CA GLY A 30 26.83 14.36 14.79
C GLY A 30 27.07 14.49 13.28
N GLU A 31 27.02 15.71 12.72
CA GLU A 31 27.20 15.93 11.27
C GLU A 31 28.65 15.68 10.83
N PHE A 32 29.61 15.92 11.72
CA PHE A 32 31.00 15.53 11.54
C PHE A 32 31.56 14.87 12.80
N GLU A 33 32.53 13.98 12.61
CA GLU A 33 33.22 13.31 13.72
C GLU A 33 34.37 14.17 14.22
N ALA A 34 34.48 14.32 15.54
CA ALA A 34 35.59 15.02 16.16
C ALA A 34 36.88 14.22 15.95
N GLU A 35 37.88 14.87 15.37
CA GLU A 35 39.21 14.30 15.20
C GLU A 35 39.76 13.91 16.59
N VAL A 36 40.05 12.62 16.77
CA VAL A 36 40.65 12.08 17.99
C VAL A 36 42.10 12.56 18.05
N VAL A 37 42.30 13.77 18.60
CA VAL A 37 43.62 14.28 18.96
C VAL A 37 44.13 13.42 20.11
N ALA A 38 44.99 12.47 19.77
CA ALA A 38 45.71 11.65 20.73
C ALA A 38 46.83 12.48 21.36
N GLU A 39 46.76 12.69 22.67
CA GLU A 39 47.90 13.08 23.51
C GLU A 39 47.67 12.58 24.96
N PRO A 40 48.72 12.33 25.74
CA PRO A 40 49.36 11.02 25.82
C PRO A 40 49.08 10.33 27.16
N SER A 41 48.89 9.02 27.12
CA SER A 41 48.92 8.17 28.32
C SER A 41 50.20 7.34 28.33
N THR A 42 51.00 7.64 29.33
CA THR A 42 52.12 6.94 29.97
C THR A 42 52.31 5.44 29.64
N VAL A 43 53.43 5.15 28.96
CA VAL A 43 54.47 4.11 29.19
C VAL A 43 54.09 2.79 29.91
N GLN A 44 54.15 1.66 29.19
CA GLN A 44 54.97 0.45 29.44
C GLN A 44 54.61 -0.63 28.40
N GLU A 45 55.42 -0.81 27.35
CA GLU A 45 56.48 -1.84 27.24
C GLU A 45 55.92 -3.25 26.98
N ILE A 46 56.12 -3.77 25.76
CA ILE A 46 56.88 -4.99 25.43
C ILE A 46 57.27 -4.93 23.93
N ALA A 47 58.59 -4.87 23.70
CA ALA A 47 59.44 -5.41 22.62
C ALA A 47 58.80 -5.81 21.26
N GLU A 48 59.25 -5.23 20.13
CA GLU A 48 60.37 -5.70 19.26
C GLU A 48 60.06 -7.09 18.63
N GLU A 49 60.12 -7.36 17.32
CA GLU A 49 61.03 -6.90 16.27
C GLU A 49 60.57 -7.49 14.91
N SER A 50 61.07 -6.91 13.81
CA SER A 50 61.28 -7.51 12.46
C SER A 50 60.13 -7.37 11.43
N VAL A 51 60.15 -6.37 10.52
CA VAL A 51 61.03 -6.16 9.33
C VAL A 51 60.59 -7.05 8.14
N VAL A 52 59.77 -6.54 7.21
CA VAL A 52 60.10 -5.83 5.94
C VAL A 52 60.25 -6.77 4.75
N GLU A 53 59.45 -6.53 3.70
CA GLU A 53 59.89 -6.54 2.30
C GLU A 53 58.90 -5.67 1.47
N THR A 54 59.25 -4.42 1.12
CA THR A 54 59.73 -3.96 -0.21
C THR A 54 58.70 -4.25 -1.32
N THR A 55 58.15 -3.29 -2.09
CA THR A 55 58.84 -2.55 -3.17
C THR A 55 57.91 -1.49 -3.82
N VAL A 56 58.35 -0.22 -3.82
CA VAL A 56 58.44 0.76 -4.93
C VAL A 56 57.20 1.22 -5.74
N VAL A 57 56.79 2.47 -5.44
CA VAL A 57 56.56 3.67 -6.29
C VAL A 57 56.51 3.53 -7.83
N GLN A 58 55.42 4.00 -8.47
CA GLN A 58 55.52 4.83 -9.70
C GLN A 58 54.23 5.63 -10.05
N ALA A 59 54.38 6.94 -10.20
CA ALA A 59 53.60 7.85 -11.06
C ALA A 59 54.59 8.42 -12.13
N PRO A 60 54.25 9.20 -13.19
CA PRO A 60 53.00 9.94 -13.44
C PRO A 60 52.55 10.10 -14.93
N ALA A 61 51.42 10.83 -15.11
CA ALA A 61 51.07 11.78 -16.19
C ALA A 61 50.40 11.31 -17.51
N GLU A 62 49.18 11.81 -17.76
CA GLU A 62 48.82 12.52 -19.02
C GLU A 62 47.53 13.37 -18.87
N LYS A 63 47.55 14.58 -19.45
CA LYS A 63 46.43 15.55 -19.50
C LYS A 63 45.57 15.30 -20.75
N GLN A 64 44.24 15.36 -20.64
CA GLN A 64 43.36 15.75 -21.74
C GLN A 64 42.11 16.50 -21.26
N VAL A 65 41.63 17.39 -22.13
CA VAL A 65 40.73 18.53 -21.90
C VAL A 65 39.32 18.27 -22.46
N ALA A 66 38.31 18.77 -21.74
CA ALA A 66 37.00 19.28 -22.18
C ALA A 66 36.01 18.37 -22.95
N ALA A 67 34.88 18.06 -22.30
CA ALA A 67 33.53 18.24 -22.86
C ALA A 67 32.50 18.20 -21.72
N GLY A 68 31.66 19.23 -21.63
CA GLY A 68 30.69 19.40 -20.56
C GLY A 68 29.60 18.33 -20.57
N ASN A 69 29.14 17.96 -19.38
CA ASN A 69 27.86 17.30 -19.20
C ASN A 69 27.10 18.03 -18.09
N THR A 70 25.98 18.61 -18.50
CA THR A 70 24.82 18.95 -17.66
C THR A 70 24.56 17.79 -16.69
N GLN A 71 24.85 17.99 -15.40
CA GLN A 71 24.48 17.02 -14.38
C GLN A 71 23.01 17.22 -14.02
N ASN A 72 22.19 16.40 -14.64
CA ASN A 72 20.88 16.00 -14.17
C ASN A 72 20.92 15.71 -12.66
N THR A 73 19.99 16.29 -11.92
CA THR A 73 19.65 15.86 -10.57
C THR A 73 19.28 14.37 -10.60
N PRO A 74 19.87 13.48 -9.79
CA PRO A 74 19.44 12.09 -9.72
C PRO A 74 18.06 12.03 -9.06
N GLN A 75 17.01 12.08 -9.87
CA GLN A 75 15.72 11.53 -9.50
C GLN A 75 15.94 10.02 -9.41
N SER A 76 16.24 9.51 -8.21
CA SER A 76 16.36 8.07 -7.97
C SER A 76 15.09 7.39 -8.43
N GLN A 77 15.18 6.75 -9.60
CA GLN A 77 14.17 5.87 -10.14
C GLN A 77 14.26 4.58 -9.32
N THR A 78 13.73 4.64 -8.10
CA THR A 78 13.71 3.51 -7.17
C THR A 78 12.78 2.45 -7.74
N ASP A 79 13.32 1.27 -8.10
CA ASP A 79 12.57 0.14 -8.65
C ASP A 79 11.31 -0.13 -7.83
N GLY A 80 10.14 -0.24 -8.47
CA GLY A 80 8.86 -0.47 -7.79
C GLY A 80 8.87 -1.71 -6.87
N ALA A 81 9.69 -2.71 -7.22
CA ALA A 81 9.92 -3.89 -6.38
C ALA A 81 10.60 -3.55 -5.03
N SER A 82 11.56 -2.62 -5.02
CA SER A 82 12.24 -2.18 -3.80
C SER A 82 11.31 -1.37 -2.90
N GLN A 83 10.43 -0.53 -3.48
CA GLN A 83 9.42 0.23 -2.74
C GLN A 83 8.34 -0.69 -2.16
N PHE A 84 7.88 -1.69 -2.93
CA PHE A 84 6.95 -2.69 -2.44
C PHE A 84 7.55 -3.53 -1.30
N LYS A 85 8.82 -3.93 -1.41
CA LYS A 85 9.53 -4.64 -0.34
C LYS A 85 9.62 -3.78 0.93
N ALA A 86 10.00 -2.52 0.81
CA ALA A 86 10.07 -1.58 1.95
C ALA A 86 8.69 -1.34 2.59
N ALA A 87 7.64 -1.23 1.78
CA ALA A 87 6.26 -1.14 2.25
C ALA A 87 5.86 -2.39 3.04
N SER A 88 6.13 -3.58 2.49
CA SER A 88 5.79 -4.84 3.16
C SER A 88 6.49 -5.01 4.53
N SER A 89 7.75 -4.56 4.67
CA SER A 89 8.48 -4.68 5.93
C SER A 89 7.99 -3.72 7.00
N ASN A 90 7.50 -2.53 6.62
CA ASN A 90 7.01 -1.51 7.55
C ASN A 90 5.47 -1.44 7.63
N PHE A 91 4.78 -2.38 6.99
CA PHE A 91 3.33 -2.36 6.82
C PHE A 91 2.58 -2.30 8.15
N TRP A 92 3.01 -3.07 9.16
CA TRP A 92 2.35 -3.09 10.47
C TRP A 92 2.37 -1.72 11.17
N ASN A 93 3.52 -1.05 11.16
CA ASN A 93 3.66 0.28 11.76
C ASN A 93 2.77 1.30 11.05
N TRP A 94 2.76 1.24 9.71
CA TRP A 94 1.86 2.06 8.91
C TRP A 94 0.39 1.75 9.19
N LEU A 95 0.01 0.48 9.34
CA LEU A 95 -1.37 0.05 9.55
C LEU A 95 -1.90 0.58 10.89
N VAL A 96 -1.09 0.47 11.95
CA VAL A 96 -1.42 1.01 13.28
C VAL A 96 -1.50 2.53 13.25
N ASP A 97 -0.61 3.21 12.52
CA ASP A 97 -0.68 4.66 12.31
C ASP A 97 -1.93 5.06 11.51
N ALA A 98 -2.30 4.30 10.49
CA ALA A 98 -3.50 4.52 9.69
C ALA A 98 -4.77 4.41 10.53
N TRP A 99 -4.84 3.49 11.50
CA TRP A 99 -5.98 3.41 12.41
C TRP A 99 -6.11 4.63 13.32
N LYS A 100 -4.98 5.19 13.75
CA LYS A 100 -4.96 6.41 14.59
C LYS A 100 -5.25 7.67 13.77
N ASN A 101 -4.74 7.70 12.54
CA ASN A 101 -4.73 8.86 11.67
C ASN A 101 -5.25 8.49 10.26
N PRO A 102 -6.52 8.12 10.09
CA PRO A 102 -7.05 7.55 8.84
C PRO A 102 -7.05 8.52 7.66
N THR A 103 -7.00 9.82 7.92
CA THR A 103 -7.10 10.88 6.89
C THR A 103 -5.80 11.64 6.66
N LYS A 104 -4.71 11.25 7.35
CA LYS A 104 -3.39 11.87 7.19
C LYS A 104 -2.87 11.65 5.77
N GLU A 105 -2.35 12.71 5.15
CA GLU A 105 -1.68 12.60 3.86
C GLU A 105 -0.22 12.14 4.04
N ASP A 106 0.18 11.12 3.30
CA ASP A 106 1.55 10.63 3.16
C ASP A 106 1.72 9.90 1.81
N ASP A 107 2.96 9.58 1.44
CA ASP A 107 3.27 8.86 0.20
C ASP A 107 3.30 7.33 0.37
N SER A 108 2.35 6.78 1.14
CA SER A 108 2.29 5.35 1.48
C SER A 108 1.51 4.48 0.48
N GLN A 109 1.68 4.77 -0.81
CA GLN A 109 0.84 4.23 -1.91
C GLN A 109 0.81 2.70 -1.95
N TYR A 110 1.97 2.06 -1.75
CA TYR A 110 2.08 0.60 -1.72
C TYR A 110 1.46 -0.01 -0.46
N ASN A 111 1.52 0.67 0.69
CA ASN A 111 0.84 0.18 1.89
C ASN A 111 -0.68 0.20 1.68
N GLY A 112 -1.20 1.28 1.10
CA GLY A 112 -2.61 1.36 0.73
C GLY A 112 -3.01 0.24 -0.24
N LEU A 113 -2.20 -0.03 -1.27
CA LEU A 113 -2.42 -1.13 -2.20
C LEU A 113 -2.40 -2.50 -1.51
N ILE A 114 -1.44 -2.73 -0.60
CA ILE A 114 -1.33 -3.97 0.19
C ILE A 114 -2.59 -4.15 1.05
N THR A 115 -3.09 -3.10 1.71
CA THR A 115 -4.33 -3.16 2.49
C THR A 115 -5.52 -3.57 1.66
N LEU A 116 -5.71 -2.97 0.47
CA LEU A 116 -6.82 -3.32 -0.42
C LEU A 116 -6.68 -4.75 -0.92
N GLY A 117 -5.46 -5.19 -1.26
CA GLY A 117 -5.17 -6.56 -1.68
C GLY A 117 -5.46 -7.60 -0.59
N ILE A 118 -4.99 -7.37 0.64
CA ILE A 118 -5.27 -8.24 1.80
C ILE A 118 -6.79 -8.29 2.06
N THR A 119 -7.46 -7.14 2.01
CA THR A 119 -8.90 -7.05 2.22
C THR A 119 -9.67 -7.87 1.18
N ALA A 120 -9.35 -7.70 -0.11
CA ALA A 120 -9.96 -8.48 -1.18
C ALA A 120 -9.68 -9.98 -1.04
N ALA A 121 -8.45 -10.36 -0.65
CA ALA A 121 -8.08 -11.76 -0.43
C ALA A 121 -8.88 -12.39 0.71
N LEU A 122 -8.99 -11.70 1.86
CA LEU A 122 -9.77 -12.17 3.01
C LEU A 122 -11.26 -12.33 2.69
N LEU A 123 -11.83 -11.39 1.94
CA LEU A 123 -13.22 -11.49 1.50
C LEU A 123 -13.40 -12.63 0.48
N GLY A 124 -12.46 -12.83 -0.44
CA GLY A 124 -12.44 -14.00 -1.32
C GLY A 124 -12.41 -15.33 -0.56
N ILE A 125 -11.55 -15.44 0.46
CA ILE A 125 -11.47 -16.62 1.34
C ILE A 125 -12.79 -16.81 2.11
N THR A 126 -13.42 -15.71 2.54
CA THR A 126 -14.72 -15.73 3.20
C THR A 126 -15.80 -16.32 2.27
N VAL A 127 -15.85 -15.87 1.01
CA VAL A 127 -16.77 -16.41 -0.01
C VAL A 127 -16.52 -17.89 -0.25
N TYR A 128 -15.26 -18.30 -0.39
CA TYR A 128 -14.90 -19.70 -0.57
C TYR A 128 -15.36 -20.57 0.63
N THR A 129 -15.14 -20.09 1.85
CA THR A 129 -15.55 -20.80 3.07
C THR A 129 -17.07 -20.89 3.18
N LEU A 130 -17.77 -19.82 2.83
CA LEU A 130 -19.23 -19.78 2.81
C LEU A 130 -19.80 -20.73 1.74
N ALA A 131 -19.22 -20.77 0.55
CA ALA A 131 -19.61 -21.67 -0.52
C ALA A 131 -19.46 -23.14 -0.12
N ASN A 132 -18.32 -23.52 0.48
CA ASN A 132 -18.11 -24.85 1.01
C ASN A 132 -19.16 -25.24 2.06
N LYS A 133 -19.47 -24.34 2.99
CA LYS A 133 -20.51 -24.59 4.01
C LYS A 133 -21.88 -24.74 3.37
N LEU A 134 -22.24 -23.88 2.42
CA LEU A 134 -23.52 -23.95 1.71
C LEU A 134 -23.69 -25.24 0.92
N VAL A 135 -22.67 -25.64 0.15
CA VAL A 135 -22.67 -26.87 -0.66
C VAL A 135 -22.82 -28.11 0.24
N ASN A 136 -22.08 -28.18 1.35
CA ASN A 136 -22.19 -29.30 2.28
C ASN A 136 -23.54 -29.32 3.01
N SER A 137 -24.10 -28.16 3.39
CA SER A 137 -25.44 -28.07 3.97
C SER A 137 -26.53 -28.54 3.00
N ILE A 138 -26.47 -28.11 1.73
CA ILE A 138 -27.41 -28.56 0.70
C ILE A 138 -27.26 -30.07 0.46
N SER A 139 -26.03 -30.56 0.24
CA SER A 139 -25.76 -31.99 0.01
C SER A 139 -26.32 -32.87 1.13
N SER A 140 -26.13 -32.45 2.40
CA SER A 140 -26.70 -33.15 3.55
C SER A 140 -28.23 -33.14 3.58
N ALA A 141 -28.88 -32.03 3.18
CA ALA A 141 -30.33 -31.93 3.13
C ALA A 141 -30.95 -32.84 2.05
N PHE A 142 -30.20 -33.15 0.98
CA PHE A 142 -30.61 -34.04 -0.10
C PHE A 142 -30.11 -35.49 0.06
N GLY A 143 -29.58 -35.85 1.24
CA GLY A 143 -29.16 -37.24 1.54
C GLY A 143 -27.88 -37.68 0.84
N GLN A 144 -27.10 -36.75 0.28
CA GLN A 144 -25.84 -37.06 -0.38
C GLN A 144 -24.72 -37.21 0.67
N SER A 145 -24.16 -38.42 0.76
CA SER A 145 -23.15 -38.80 1.78
C SER A 145 -21.73 -38.35 1.46
N SER A 146 -21.48 -37.77 0.29
CA SER A 146 -20.15 -37.30 -0.12
C SER A 146 -20.00 -35.80 0.18
N SER A 147 -18.94 -35.43 0.90
CA SER A 147 -18.54 -34.04 1.03
C SER A 147 -18.06 -33.52 -0.33
N SER A 148 -18.73 -32.50 -0.85
CA SER A 148 -18.29 -31.79 -2.04
C SER A 148 -17.70 -30.45 -1.60
N ASN A 149 -16.47 -30.19 -2.02
CA ASN A 149 -15.81 -28.92 -1.79
C ASN A 149 -16.00 -28.03 -3.02
N ALA A 150 -16.20 -26.74 -2.76
CA ALA A 150 -16.08 -25.71 -3.78
C ALA A 150 -14.68 -25.73 -4.39
N ASP A 151 -14.59 -25.48 -5.68
CA ASP A 151 -13.31 -25.35 -6.38
C ASP A 151 -12.58 -24.05 -6.01
N LEU A 152 -11.26 -24.02 -6.17
CA LEU A 152 -10.40 -22.84 -5.99
C LEU A 152 -10.89 -21.65 -6.83
N SER A 153 -11.55 -21.92 -7.96
CA SER A 153 -12.19 -20.90 -8.78
C SER A 153 -13.16 -20.00 -7.99
N VAL A 154 -13.86 -20.52 -6.97
CA VAL A 154 -14.74 -19.70 -6.11
C VAL A 154 -13.96 -18.64 -5.35
N PHE A 155 -12.80 -19.03 -4.79
CA PHE A 155 -11.92 -18.08 -4.12
C PHE A 155 -11.43 -17.01 -5.11
N LEU A 156 -10.94 -17.42 -6.29
CA LEU A 156 -10.41 -16.49 -7.29
C LEU A 156 -11.47 -15.50 -7.78
N ILE A 157 -12.69 -15.98 -8.01
CA ILE A 157 -13.82 -15.12 -8.42
C ILE A 157 -14.18 -14.16 -7.30
N GLY A 158 -14.27 -14.63 -6.06
CA GLY A 158 -14.51 -13.77 -4.90
C GLY A 158 -13.42 -12.70 -4.76
N PHE A 159 -12.15 -13.11 -4.84
CA PHE A 159 -11.00 -12.21 -4.80
C PHE A 159 -11.07 -11.14 -5.89
N VAL A 160 -11.24 -11.53 -7.15
CA VAL A 160 -11.33 -10.61 -8.29
C VAL A 160 -12.52 -9.66 -8.15
N THR A 161 -13.67 -10.17 -7.70
CA THR A 161 -14.87 -9.36 -7.49
C THR A 161 -14.63 -8.26 -6.46
N PHE A 162 -14.09 -8.60 -5.29
CA PHE A 162 -13.80 -7.60 -4.26
C PHE A 162 -12.63 -6.69 -4.63
N ALA A 163 -11.63 -7.20 -5.37
CA ALA A 163 -10.53 -6.37 -5.87
C ALA A 163 -11.03 -5.33 -6.88
N LEU A 164 -11.89 -5.72 -7.82
CA LEU A 164 -12.52 -4.81 -8.79
C LEU A 164 -13.43 -3.80 -8.10
N PHE A 165 -14.21 -4.24 -7.11
CA PHE A 165 -15.06 -3.37 -6.32
C PHE A 165 -14.23 -2.27 -5.63
N LEU A 166 -13.22 -2.65 -4.84
CA LEU A 166 -12.34 -1.70 -4.13
C LEU A 166 -11.55 -0.81 -5.10
N PHE A 167 -11.10 -1.38 -6.23
CA PHE A 167 -10.45 -0.64 -7.29
C PHE A 167 -11.37 0.43 -7.88
N SER A 168 -12.63 0.10 -8.16
CA SER A 168 -13.60 1.05 -8.72
C SER A 168 -13.84 2.26 -7.82
N LEU A 169 -13.86 2.04 -6.50
CA LEU A 169 -14.00 3.11 -5.50
C LEU A 169 -12.76 4.00 -5.43
N THR A 170 -11.58 3.39 -5.49
CA THR A 170 -10.30 4.11 -5.51
C THR A 170 -10.17 4.94 -6.79
N LEU A 171 -10.53 4.35 -7.94
CA LEU A 171 -10.55 5.01 -9.24
C LEU A 171 -11.54 6.17 -9.27
N SER A 172 -12.74 5.99 -8.70
CA SER A 172 -13.73 7.06 -8.55
C SER A 172 -13.18 8.26 -7.76
N SER A 173 -12.47 7.99 -6.67
CA SER A 173 -11.81 9.00 -5.85
C SER A 173 -10.76 9.79 -6.66
N PHE A 174 -9.93 9.08 -7.43
CA PHE A 174 -8.95 9.69 -8.33
C PHE A 174 -9.61 10.59 -9.38
N ILE A 175 -10.57 10.06 -10.14
CA ILE A 175 -11.21 10.78 -11.23
C ILE A 175 -11.92 12.03 -10.70
N SER A 176 -12.61 11.93 -9.57
CA SER A 176 -13.30 13.07 -8.97
C SER A 176 -12.34 14.18 -8.57
N ARG A 177 -11.26 13.85 -7.84
CA ARG A 177 -10.26 14.86 -7.44
C ARG A 177 -9.51 15.46 -8.63
N ARG A 178 -9.13 14.64 -9.60
CA ARG A 178 -8.35 15.09 -10.74
C ARG A 178 -9.16 15.97 -11.70
N PHE A 179 -10.39 15.58 -12.02
CA PHE A 179 -11.17 16.22 -13.10
C PHE A 179 -12.27 17.15 -12.61
N ILE A 180 -12.88 16.90 -11.45
CA ILE A 180 -13.92 17.79 -10.90
C ILE A 180 -13.29 18.87 -10.04
N TYR A 181 -12.32 18.50 -9.18
CA TYR A 181 -11.68 19.44 -8.26
C TYR A 181 -10.40 20.07 -8.81
N GLN A 182 -9.91 19.60 -9.96
CA GLN A 182 -8.71 20.12 -10.63
C GLN A 182 -7.50 20.14 -9.69
N ASP A 183 -7.41 19.12 -8.83
CA ASP A 183 -6.25 18.88 -7.98
C ASP A 183 -5.19 18.11 -8.78
N GLU A 184 -4.21 18.86 -9.30
CA GLU A 184 -3.15 18.28 -10.13
C GLU A 184 -2.11 17.52 -9.32
N SER A 185 -2.02 17.79 -8.02
CA SER A 185 -1.14 17.06 -7.12
C SER A 185 -1.67 15.67 -6.79
N TYR A 186 -2.97 15.43 -7.03
CA TYR A 186 -3.60 14.15 -6.75
C TYR A 186 -3.40 13.16 -7.90
N THR A 187 -2.29 12.42 -7.82
CA THR A 187 -1.94 11.38 -8.79
C THR A 187 -2.77 10.11 -8.57
N PHE A 188 -2.78 9.23 -9.59
CA PHE A 188 -3.45 7.95 -9.51
C PHE A 188 -2.89 7.09 -8.36
N MET A 189 -1.57 7.03 -8.19
CA MET A 189 -0.97 6.29 -7.08
C MET A 189 -1.28 6.91 -5.72
N LYS A 190 -1.36 8.25 -5.62
CA LYS A 190 -1.78 8.94 -4.38
C LYS A 190 -3.20 8.54 -3.95
N SER A 191 -4.07 8.15 -4.90
CA SER A 191 -5.41 7.64 -4.58
C SER A 191 -5.37 6.31 -3.79
N PHE A 192 -4.40 5.43 -4.07
CA PHE A 192 -4.22 4.20 -3.31
C PHE A 192 -3.70 4.46 -1.89
N ALA A 193 -2.74 5.38 -1.75
CA ALA A 193 -2.26 5.79 -0.42
C ALA A 193 -3.43 6.27 0.43
N TRP A 194 -4.18 7.24 -0.10
CA TRP A 194 -5.24 7.91 0.62
C TRP A 194 -6.42 6.96 0.91
N PHE A 195 -6.91 6.24 -0.09
CA PHE A 195 -8.09 5.37 0.06
C PHE A 195 -7.76 4.13 0.87
N GLY A 196 -6.59 3.52 0.66
CA GLY A 196 -6.11 2.39 1.45
C GLY A 196 -5.91 2.75 2.92
N ARG A 197 -5.43 3.97 3.21
CA ARG A 197 -5.31 4.48 4.59
C ARG A 197 -6.68 4.74 5.23
N ALA A 198 -7.60 5.39 4.52
CA ALA A 198 -8.97 5.64 5.01
C ALA A 198 -9.76 4.35 5.28
N THR A 199 -9.44 3.28 4.55
CA THR A 199 -10.05 1.95 4.68
C THR A 199 -9.20 0.96 5.49
N ALA A 200 -8.15 1.41 6.18
CA ALA A 200 -7.22 0.53 6.89
C ALA A 200 -7.86 -0.40 7.95
N LEU A 201 -8.99 0.02 8.55
CA LEU A 201 -9.76 -0.79 9.51
C LEU A 201 -10.52 -1.94 8.85
N THR A 202 -10.71 -1.90 7.52
CA THR A 202 -11.44 -2.93 6.80
C THR A 202 -10.66 -4.25 6.69
N ALA A 203 -9.32 -4.20 6.69
CA ALA A 203 -8.47 -5.39 6.70
C ALA A 203 -8.66 -6.27 7.96
N PRO A 204 -8.46 -5.78 9.20
CA PRO A 204 -8.70 -6.60 10.39
C PRO A 204 -10.18 -6.97 10.56
N LEU A 205 -11.11 -6.12 10.13
CA LEU A 205 -12.54 -6.45 10.12
C LEU A 205 -12.86 -7.62 9.18
N SER A 206 -12.26 -7.65 7.99
CA SER A 206 -12.43 -8.74 7.02
C SER A 206 -11.87 -10.06 7.56
N LEU A 207 -10.76 -10.01 8.30
CA LEU A 207 -10.22 -11.18 9.01
C LEU A 207 -11.22 -11.68 10.05
N LEU A 208 -11.81 -10.78 10.85
CA LEU A 208 -12.81 -11.15 11.84
C LEU A 208 -14.07 -11.76 11.20
N ILE A 209 -14.57 -11.18 10.10
CA ILE A 209 -15.69 -11.73 9.33
C ILE A 209 -15.36 -13.14 8.86
N PHE A 210 -14.20 -13.35 8.25
CA PHE A 210 -13.73 -14.67 7.84
C PHE A 210 -13.75 -15.67 8.99
N LEU A 211 -13.16 -15.31 10.15
CA LEU A 211 -13.11 -16.19 11.32
C LEU A 211 -14.51 -16.55 11.83
N LEU A 212 -15.44 -15.59 11.84
CA LEU A 212 -16.83 -15.86 12.25
C LEU A 212 -17.53 -16.81 11.27
N VAL A 213 -17.36 -16.62 9.96
CA VAL A 213 -17.89 -17.57 8.96
C VAL A 213 -17.28 -18.95 9.14
N LEU A 214 -15.96 -19.02 9.38
CA LEU A 214 -15.25 -20.27 9.64
C LEU A 214 -15.83 -20.99 10.86
N MET A 215 -16.13 -20.27 11.93
CA MET A 215 -16.78 -20.78 13.14
C MET A 215 -18.29 -21.06 12.99
N GLY A 216 -18.91 -20.67 11.86
CA GLY A 216 -20.35 -20.87 11.61
C GLY A 216 -21.26 -19.79 12.19
N SER A 217 -20.72 -18.65 12.64
CA SER A 217 -21.47 -17.52 13.17
C SER A 217 -21.90 -16.56 12.04
N PHE A 218 -22.87 -16.98 11.22
CA PHE A 218 -23.26 -16.25 10.02
C PHE A 218 -23.97 -14.92 10.29
N GLN A 219 -24.80 -14.83 11.33
CA GLN A 219 -25.53 -13.60 11.68
C GLN A 219 -24.57 -12.50 12.09
N LEU A 220 -23.60 -12.81 12.95
CA LEU A 220 -22.60 -11.84 13.39
C LEU A 220 -21.66 -11.47 12.25
N ALA A 221 -21.25 -12.44 11.43
CA ALA A 221 -20.46 -12.17 10.22
C ALA A 221 -21.21 -11.24 9.25
N GLY A 222 -22.51 -11.46 9.02
CA GLY A 222 -23.35 -10.61 8.18
C GLY A 222 -23.51 -9.19 8.73
N PHE A 223 -23.67 -9.05 10.05
CA PHE A 223 -23.67 -7.74 10.70
C PHE A 223 -22.34 -7.01 10.50
N LEU A 224 -21.20 -7.69 10.73
CA LEU A 224 -19.89 -7.08 10.52
C LEU A 224 -19.60 -6.78 9.05
N LEU A 225 -20.15 -7.55 8.11
CA LEU A 225 -20.09 -7.24 6.69
C LEU A 225 -20.86 -5.95 6.35
N ALA A 226 -22.00 -5.71 7.00
CA ALA A 226 -22.69 -4.43 6.87
C ALA A 226 -21.84 -3.26 7.41
N VAL A 227 -21.17 -3.45 8.56
CA VAL A 227 -20.21 -2.47 9.10
C VAL A 227 -19.05 -2.24 8.15
N PHE A 228 -18.53 -3.29 7.51
CA PHE A 228 -17.50 -3.18 6.47
C PHE A 228 -17.95 -2.26 5.33
N PHE A 229 -19.15 -2.47 4.79
CA PHE A 229 -19.66 -1.62 3.70
C PHE A 229 -19.91 -0.18 4.16
N LEU A 230 -20.31 0.04 5.41
CA LEU A 230 -20.42 1.39 5.97
C LEU A 230 -19.05 2.08 6.03
N LEU A 231 -17.99 1.41 6.50
CA LEU A 231 -16.63 1.97 6.56
C LEU A 231 -16.09 2.31 5.17
N VAL A 232 -16.32 1.44 4.18
CA VAL A 232 -15.93 1.69 2.80
C VAL A 232 -16.73 2.86 2.20
N GLY A 233 -18.03 2.92 2.48
CA GLY A 233 -18.92 4.00 2.03
C GLY A 233 -18.58 5.36 2.62
N THR A 234 -18.18 5.42 3.90
CA THR A 234 -17.71 6.68 4.52
C THR A 234 -16.37 7.12 3.95
N ALA A 235 -15.44 6.20 3.69
CA ALA A 235 -14.17 6.52 3.03
C ALA A 235 -14.39 7.09 1.62
N LEU A 236 -15.30 6.50 0.83
CA LEU A 236 -15.70 7.05 -0.48
C LEU A 236 -16.33 8.43 -0.33
N THR A 237 -17.30 8.61 0.56
CA THR A 237 -17.98 9.90 0.74
C THR A 237 -16.99 11.00 1.10
N TYR A 238 -16.04 10.70 1.99
CA TYR A 238 -14.97 11.62 2.37
C TYR A 238 -14.02 11.93 1.21
N SER A 239 -13.75 10.96 0.32
CA SER A 239 -12.84 11.14 -0.83
C SER A 239 -13.38 12.11 -1.87
N LEU A 240 -14.71 12.13 -1.98
CA LEU A 240 -15.48 12.97 -2.86
C LEU A 240 -15.75 14.35 -2.27
N LEU A 241 -15.28 14.70 -1.06
CA LEU A 241 -15.50 16.05 -0.56
C LEU A 241 -14.77 17.09 -1.43
N PRO A 242 -15.39 18.24 -1.74
CA PRO A 242 -14.78 19.27 -2.56
C PRO A 242 -13.46 19.78 -1.99
N VAL A 243 -12.45 19.88 -2.85
CA VAL A 243 -11.13 20.45 -2.52
C VAL A 243 -10.87 21.68 -3.40
N GLY A 244 -10.36 22.75 -2.78
CA GLY A 244 -10.06 24.02 -3.45
C GLY A 244 -11.28 24.69 -4.07
N ASN A 245 -11.09 25.88 -4.66
CA ASN A 245 -12.16 26.70 -5.26
C ASN A 245 -11.85 27.11 -6.71
N LYS A 246 -11.17 26.24 -7.47
CA LYS A 246 -10.71 26.55 -8.84
C LYS A 246 -11.83 26.63 -9.89
N THR A 247 -13.03 26.19 -9.55
CA THR A 247 -14.19 26.15 -10.46
C THR A 247 -15.25 27.16 -10.04
N GLN A 248 -16.02 27.68 -11.01
CA GLN A 248 -17.13 28.61 -10.76
C GLN A 248 -18.36 27.98 -10.06
N PHE A 249 -18.43 26.66 -9.96
CA PHE A 249 -19.56 25.96 -9.34
C PHE A 249 -19.45 25.94 -7.81
N ASP A 250 -20.59 26.02 -7.13
CA ASP A 250 -20.66 25.85 -5.67
C ASP A 250 -20.22 24.43 -5.25
N ASN A 251 -19.65 24.32 -4.05
CA ASN A 251 -19.15 23.06 -3.49
C ASN A 251 -20.21 21.96 -3.46
N TYR A 252 -21.47 22.30 -3.20
CA TYR A 252 -22.56 21.33 -3.21
C TYR A 252 -22.74 20.70 -4.60
N TYR A 253 -22.76 21.51 -5.67
CA TYR A 253 -22.91 20.99 -7.04
C TYR A 253 -21.71 20.16 -7.48
N ARG A 254 -20.50 20.58 -7.09
CA ARG A 254 -19.29 19.80 -7.40
C ARG A 254 -19.28 18.45 -6.68
N PHE A 255 -19.77 18.41 -5.43
CA PHE A 255 -19.97 17.16 -4.69
C PHE A 255 -21.02 16.27 -5.38
N LEU A 256 -22.17 16.82 -5.76
CA LEU A 256 -23.22 16.07 -6.47
C LEU A 256 -22.71 15.45 -7.78
N ILE A 257 -21.96 16.22 -8.59
CA ILE A 257 -21.37 15.71 -9.83
C ILE A 257 -20.41 14.55 -9.53
N ALA A 258 -19.60 14.66 -8.46
CA ALA A 258 -18.69 13.60 -8.05
C ALA A 258 -19.42 12.34 -7.59
N VAL A 259 -20.53 12.47 -6.84
CA VAL A 259 -21.38 11.33 -6.46
C VAL A 259 -21.98 10.64 -7.68
N VAL A 260 -22.52 11.41 -8.64
CA VAL A 260 -23.10 10.84 -9.87
C VAL A 260 -22.03 10.12 -10.70
N LEU A 261 -20.86 10.76 -10.89
CA LEU A 261 -19.74 10.18 -11.62
C LEU A 261 -19.24 8.89 -10.94
N SER A 262 -19.11 8.91 -9.62
CA SER A 262 -18.77 7.74 -8.82
C SER A 262 -19.76 6.59 -9.05
N GLY A 263 -21.06 6.89 -9.02
CA GLY A 263 -22.12 5.92 -9.30
C GLY A 263 -22.02 5.31 -10.70
N VAL A 264 -21.67 6.11 -11.72
CA VAL A 264 -21.43 5.61 -13.09
C VAL A 264 -20.23 4.67 -13.14
N ILE A 265 -19.10 5.05 -12.55
CA ILE A 265 -17.88 4.24 -12.52
C ILE A 265 -18.15 2.91 -11.82
N VAL A 266 -18.68 2.96 -10.59
CA VAL A 266 -19.01 1.77 -9.81
C VAL A 266 -20.03 0.90 -10.55
N GLY A 267 -21.03 1.51 -11.20
CA GLY A 267 -22.02 0.79 -12.01
C GLY A 267 -21.41 0.01 -13.17
N ILE A 268 -20.39 0.55 -13.85
CA ILE A 268 -19.66 -0.16 -14.91
C ILE A 268 -18.92 -1.37 -14.34
N PHE A 269 -18.17 -1.20 -13.24
CA PHE A 269 -17.46 -2.31 -12.60
C PHE A 269 -18.41 -3.36 -12.05
N PHE A 270 -19.53 -2.95 -11.45
CA PHE A 270 -20.57 -3.85 -10.99
C PHE A 270 -21.15 -4.70 -12.13
N ARG A 271 -21.32 -4.14 -13.34
CA ARG A 271 -21.74 -4.91 -14.52
C ARG A 271 -20.71 -5.97 -14.92
N ILE A 272 -19.42 -5.65 -14.83
CA ILE A 272 -18.33 -6.58 -15.11
C ILE A 272 -18.32 -7.70 -14.05
N GLU A 273 -18.34 -7.34 -12.78
CA GLU A 273 -18.40 -8.27 -11.63
C GLU A 273 -19.60 -9.21 -11.74
N TYR A 274 -20.79 -8.67 -11.99
CA TYR A 274 -22.01 -9.45 -12.20
C TYR A 274 -21.87 -10.42 -13.37
N SER A 275 -21.20 -10.02 -14.46
CA SER A 275 -20.92 -10.92 -15.58
C SER A 275 -19.97 -12.05 -15.19
N ILE A 276 -18.94 -11.77 -14.39
CA ILE A 276 -17.98 -12.78 -13.92
C ILE A 276 -18.72 -13.80 -13.04
N LEU A 277 -19.47 -13.35 -12.04
CA LEU A 277 -20.27 -14.22 -11.17
C LEU A 277 -21.31 -15.01 -11.96
N GLY A 278 -22.07 -14.34 -12.82
CA GLY A 278 -23.15 -14.95 -13.59
C GLY A 278 -22.65 -16.02 -14.57
N ASN A 279 -21.45 -15.86 -15.13
CA ASN A 279 -20.84 -16.89 -15.97
C ASN A 279 -20.40 -18.10 -15.16
N TYR A 280 -19.83 -17.89 -13.97
CA TYR A 280 -19.44 -18.99 -13.09
C TYR A 280 -20.62 -19.80 -12.59
N ILE A 281 -21.67 -19.13 -12.09
CA ILE A 281 -22.87 -19.82 -11.57
C ILE A 281 -23.51 -20.68 -12.66
N ARG A 282 -23.60 -20.18 -13.91
CA ARG A 282 -24.16 -20.94 -15.04
C ARG A 282 -23.35 -22.17 -15.45
N GLN A 283 -22.06 -22.20 -15.15
CA GLN A 283 -21.16 -23.29 -15.50
C GLN A 283 -21.01 -24.33 -14.37
N THR A 284 -21.58 -24.07 -13.20
CA THR A 284 -21.49 -24.96 -12.04
C THR A 284 -22.82 -25.65 -11.75
N PRO A 285 -22.81 -26.81 -11.07
CA PRO A 285 -24.04 -27.49 -10.63
C PRO A 285 -24.97 -26.62 -9.78
N LEU A 286 -24.43 -25.58 -9.14
CA LEU A 286 -25.20 -24.57 -8.40
C LEU A 286 -26.20 -23.80 -9.28
N GLY A 287 -25.92 -23.64 -10.58
CA GLY A 287 -26.83 -23.02 -11.55
C GLY A 287 -27.85 -23.99 -12.15
N ASP A 288 -27.62 -25.30 -12.03
CA ASP A 288 -28.50 -26.35 -12.53
C ASP A 288 -29.17 -27.08 -11.35
N LEU A 289 -30.14 -26.40 -10.74
CA LEU A 289 -30.89 -26.94 -9.61
C LEU A 289 -31.65 -28.25 -9.95
N SER A 290 -31.82 -28.56 -11.24
CA SER A 290 -32.53 -29.77 -11.68
C SER A 290 -31.83 -31.06 -11.20
N GLN A 291 -30.52 -31.01 -10.96
CA GLN A 291 -29.74 -32.15 -10.47
C GLN A 291 -30.07 -32.51 -9.01
N PHE A 292 -30.53 -31.55 -8.21
CA PHE A 292 -30.99 -31.78 -6.83
C PHE A 292 -32.45 -32.26 -6.75
N PHE A 293 -33.22 -32.06 -7.82
CA PHE A 293 -34.64 -32.44 -7.88
C PHE A 293 -34.90 -33.69 -8.73
N ASN A 294 -33.86 -34.39 -9.20
CA ASN A 294 -34.05 -35.57 -10.04
C ASN A 294 -34.40 -36.80 -9.17
N PRO A 295 -35.64 -37.32 -9.19
CA PRO A 295 -36.10 -38.38 -8.30
C PRO A 295 -35.62 -39.79 -8.70
N MET A 296 -34.75 -39.92 -9.71
CA MET A 296 -34.39 -41.20 -10.36
C MET A 296 -33.05 -41.80 -9.90
N SER A 297 -32.51 -41.40 -8.74
CA SER A 297 -31.26 -41.98 -8.20
C SER A 297 -31.41 -42.68 -6.84
N PHE A 298 -32.60 -43.18 -6.52
CA PHE A 298 -32.80 -44.16 -5.44
C PHE A 298 -33.05 -45.55 -6.04
#